data_AF-A0A8H7HL96-F1
#
_entry.id   AF-A0A8H7HL96-F1
#
_cell.length_a   1.000
_cell.length_b   1.000
_cell.length_c   1.000
_cell.angle_alpha   90.00
_cell.angle_beta   90.00
_cell.angle_gamma   90.00
#
_symmetry.space_group_name_H-M   'P 1'
#
loop_
_entity.id
_entity.type
_entity.pdbx_description
1 polymer ?
#
loop_
_entity_poly.entity_id
_entity_poly.type
_entity_poly.pdbx_seq_one_letter_code
_entity_poly.pdbx_strand_id
1 'polypeptide(L)'
;MLDVTMPVIDDDNLSRQVDRKIDQFKQLLDDSPGLGTAGRKRGQMMVIFSELRTNKGWFSSAEEEVPWEEWTIVIEAHSKQSVPRATTSQALAQALHRIIVHTSSAHGREIVPAIRTVTNSLSPFPYSIKGKVGGTEI
;
A
#
# COMPACT_ATOMS: atom_id res chain seq x y z
N MET A 1 -12.01 -4.18 -16.25
CA MET A 1 -12.46 -3.06 -15.39
C MET A 1 -13.49 -3.57 -14.42
N LEU A 2 -13.30 -3.49 -13.11
CA LEU A 2 -14.31 -3.82 -12.08
C LEU A 2 -15.29 -2.63 -11.98
N ASP A 3 -16.57 -2.88 -11.69
CA ASP A 3 -17.63 -1.85 -11.73
C ASP A 3 -17.57 -0.92 -10.49
N VAL A 4 -16.43 -0.25 -10.30
CA VAL A 4 -16.11 0.58 -9.13
C VAL A 4 -15.40 1.85 -9.60
N THR A 5 -15.89 3.01 -9.16
CA THR A 5 -15.24 4.31 -9.39
C THR A 5 -14.42 4.69 -8.16
N MET A 6 -13.17 5.08 -8.37
CA MET A 6 -12.26 5.53 -7.30
C MET A 6 -11.54 6.81 -7.75
N PRO A 7 -11.18 7.70 -6.81
CA PRO A 7 -10.36 8.86 -7.14
C PRO A 7 -8.96 8.40 -7.58
N VAL A 8 -8.37 9.14 -8.51
CA VAL A 8 -7.01 8.93 -9.00
C VAL A 8 -6.22 10.23 -8.83
N ILE A 9 -4.95 10.08 -8.50
CA ILE A 9 -4.01 11.20 -8.42
C ILE A 9 -3.35 11.34 -9.79
N ASP A 10 -3.42 12.54 -10.36
CA ASP A 10 -2.80 12.88 -11.63
C ASP A 10 -1.31 13.23 -11.44
N ASP A 11 -0.47 12.20 -11.23
CA ASP A 11 0.99 12.32 -11.10
C ASP A 11 1.66 11.14 -11.83
N ASP A 12 2.22 11.44 -13.01
CA ASP A 12 2.89 10.45 -13.88
C ASP A 12 4.03 9.70 -13.19
N ASN A 13 4.79 10.38 -12.33
CA ASN A 13 5.94 9.78 -11.67
C ASN A 13 5.49 8.78 -10.60
N LEU A 14 4.47 9.16 -9.82
CA LEU A 14 3.83 8.25 -8.87
C LEU A 14 3.21 7.05 -9.58
N SER A 15 2.44 7.26 -10.65
CA SER A 15 1.84 6.16 -11.40
C SER A 15 2.90 5.17 -11.90
N ARG A 16 4.00 5.65 -12.50
CA ARG A 16 5.12 4.78 -12.92
C ARG A 16 5.79 4.05 -11.76
N GLN A 17 5.90 4.67 -10.59
CA GLN A 17 6.47 4.01 -9.41
C GLN A 17 5.55 2.88 -8.91
N VAL A 18 4.25 3.15 -8.82
CA VAL A 18 3.23 2.17 -8.44
C VAL A 18 3.21 1.00 -9.42
N ASP A 19 3.17 1.28 -10.73
CA ASP A 19 3.15 0.26 -11.77
C ASP A 19 4.38 -0.65 -11.71
N ARG A 20 5.58 -0.07 -11.57
CA ARG A 20 6.82 -0.84 -11.40
C ARG A 20 6.79 -1.76 -10.18
N LYS A 21 6.25 -1.28 -9.05
CA LYS A 21 6.13 -2.09 -7.82
C LYS A 21 5.10 -3.20 -8.00
N ILE A 22 3.98 -2.94 -8.67
CA ILE A 22 2.96 -3.94 -8.99
C ILE A 22 3.55 -5.02 -9.91
N ASP A 23 4.32 -4.64 -10.93
CA ASP A 23 4.96 -5.58 -11.85
C ASP A 23 5.98 -6.47 -11.14
N GLN A 24 6.84 -5.88 -10.29
CA GLN A 24 7.77 -6.65 -9.44
C GLN A 24 7.04 -7.60 -8.51
N PHE A 25 5.96 -7.14 -7.87
CA PHE A 25 5.15 -7.96 -6.98
C PHE A 25 4.48 -9.11 -7.72
N LYS A 26 3.92 -8.83 -8.89
CA LYS A 26 3.28 -9.83 -9.74
C LYS A 26 4.27 -10.89 -10.18
N GLN A 27 5.47 -10.50 -10.62
CA GLN A 27 6.52 -11.45 -10.97
C GLN A 27 6.89 -12.32 -9.77
N LEU A 28 7.12 -11.71 -8.60
CA LEU A 28 7.43 -12.46 -7.38
C LEU A 28 6.30 -13.42 -6.97
N LEU A 29 5.05 -13.00 -7.13
CA LEU A 29 3.89 -13.84 -6.89
C LEU A 29 3.81 -14.98 -7.92
N ASP A 30 4.09 -14.71 -9.19
CA ASP A 30 4.10 -15.71 -10.26
C ASP A 30 5.24 -16.74 -10.10
N ASP A 31 6.37 -16.35 -9.54
CA ASP A 31 7.49 -17.25 -9.24
C ASP A 31 7.28 -18.05 -7.95
N SER A 32 6.35 -17.60 -7.07
CA SER A 32 6.07 -18.29 -5.82
C SER A 32 5.34 -19.63 -6.04
N PRO A 33 5.69 -20.68 -5.25
CA PRO A 33 4.99 -21.95 -5.30
C PRO A 33 3.53 -21.78 -4.89
N GLY A 34 2.63 -22.45 -5.62
CA GLY A 34 1.21 -22.46 -5.29
C GLY A 34 0.93 -23.12 -3.94
N LEU A 35 -0.05 -22.58 -3.22
CA LEU A 35 -0.60 -23.11 -1.98
C LEU A 35 -1.71 -24.12 -2.28
N GLY A 36 -1.55 -25.32 -1.72
CA GLY A 36 -2.52 -26.41 -1.80
C GLY A 36 -2.72 -26.98 -3.21
N THR A 37 -3.70 -27.86 -3.35
CA THR A 37 -4.00 -28.58 -4.60
C THR A 37 -4.62 -27.68 -5.68
N ALA A 38 -5.04 -26.47 -5.33
CA ALA A 38 -5.70 -25.52 -6.21
C ALA A 38 -4.75 -24.48 -6.86
N GLY A 39 -3.45 -24.53 -6.54
CA GLY A 39 -2.45 -23.61 -7.12
C GLY A 39 -2.69 -22.13 -6.77
N ARG A 40 -3.32 -21.84 -5.62
CA ARG A 40 -3.59 -20.47 -5.16
C ARG A 40 -2.28 -19.81 -4.75
N LYS A 41 -2.11 -18.53 -5.01
CA LYS A 41 -0.93 -17.79 -4.56
C LYS A 41 -1.36 -16.64 -3.67
N ARG A 42 -0.55 -16.32 -2.67
CA ARG A 42 -0.87 -15.27 -1.71
C ARG A 42 0.34 -14.39 -1.45
N GLY A 43 0.11 -13.09 -1.43
CA GLY A 43 1.09 -12.09 -1.06
C GLY A 43 0.43 -10.91 -0.36
N GLN A 44 1.25 -9.95 0.03
CA GLN A 44 0.84 -8.72 0.69
C GLN A 44 1.53 -7.54 0.01
N MET A 45 0.80 -6.48 -0.23
CA MET A 45 1.38 -5.17 -0.51
C MET A 45 1.14 -4.26 0.69
N MET A 46 2.11 -3.43 1.02
CA MET A 46 2.07 -2.53 2.17
C MET A 46 2.32 -1.11 1.67
N VAL A 47 1.47 -0.18 2.08
CA VAL A 47 1.71 1.27 1.93
C VAL A 47 1.97 1.82 3.32
N ILE A 48 3.15 2.37 3.54
CA ILE A 48 3.59 2.88 4.84
C ILE A 48 3.75 4.38 4.74
N PHE A 49 3.10 5.12 5.63
CA PHE A 49 3.31 6.55 5.82
C PHE A 49 4.20 6.78 7.04
N SER A 50 5.20 7.64 6.86
CA SER A 50 6.18 7.97 7.89
C SER A 50 6.15 9.47 8.22
N GLU A 51 6.64 9.83 9.39
CA GLU A 51 6.96 11.21 9.74
C GLU A 51 8.47 11.38 9.79
N LEU A 52 8.95 12.53 9.31
CA LEU A 52 10.34 12.90 9.40
C LEU A 52 10.61 13.48 10.79
N ARG A 53 11.30 12.73 11.65
CA ARG A 53 11.71 13.17 12.98
C ARG A 53 13.17 13.60 12.95
N THR A 54 13.44 14.82 13.38
CA THR A 54 14.82 15.25 13.68
C THR A 54 15.15 14.83 15.10
N ASN A 55 16.02 13.83 15.27
CA ASN A 55 16.58 13.51 16.57
C ASN A 55 17.76 14.47 16.85
N LYS A 56 17.58 15.38 17.81
CA LYS A 56 18.63 16.32 18.21
C LYS A 56 19.48 15.68 19.31
N GLY A 57 20.60 15.08 18.91
CA GLY A 57 21.68 14.74 19.83
C GLY A 57 22.51 15.98 20.19
N TRP A 58 23.28 15.90 21.28
CA TRP A 58 24.15 17.00 21.73
C TRP A 58 25.22 17.40 20.69
N PHE A 59 25.55 16.52 19.72
CA PHE A 59 26.57 16.76 18.69
C PHE A 59 26.14 16.46 17.25
N SER A 60 24.91 15.99 17.01
CA SER A 60 24.41 15.76 15.65
C SER A 60 22.88 15.83 15.59
N SER A 61 22.38 16.31 14.46
CA SER A 61 20.98 16.14 14.06
C SER A 61 20.93 15.05 13.01
N ALA A 62 20.24 13.94 13.30
CA ALA A 62 19.89 12.94 12.30
C ALA A 62 18.40 13.03 12.01
N GLU A 63 18.05 13.00 10.73
CA GLU A 63 16.67 12.85 10.29
C GLU A 63 16.34 11.36 10.18
N GLU A 64 15.24 10.94 10.78
CA GLU A 64 14.75 9.56 10.78
C GLU A 64 13.30 9.55 10.29
N GLU A 65 12.98 8.62 9.39
CA GLU A 65 11.60 8.34 9.01
C GLU A 65 10.98 7.33 9.98
N VAL A 66 9.97 7.76 10.73
CA VAL A 66 9.25 6.92 11.69
C VAL A 66 7.85 6.60 11.15
N PRO A 67 7.54 5.32 10.87
CA PRO A 67 6.21 4.91 10.44
C PRO A 67 5.13 5.29 11.46
N TRP A 68 4.05 5.91 11.02
CA TRP A 68 2.89 6.21 11.85
C TRP A 68 1.60 5.56 11.36
N GLU A 69 1.56 5.12 10.10
CA GLU A 69 0.44 4.37 9.54
C GLU A 69 0.91 3.35 8.50
N GLU A 70 0.32 2.15 8.51
CA GLU A 70 0.58 1.09 7.55
C GLU A 70 -0.74 0.48 7.03
N TRP A 71 -0.87 0.44 5.72
CA TRP A 71 -1.97 -0.21 5.01
C TRP A 71 -1.49 -1.51 4.37
N THR A 72 -1.83 -2.65 4.98
CA THR A 72 -1.57 -3.97 4.40
C THR A 72 -2.76 -4.41 3.51
N ILE A 73 -2.48 -4.61 2.22
CA ILE A 73 -3.38 -5.15 1.21
C ILE A 73 -3.00 -6.61 0.97
N VAL A 74 -3.84 -7.54 1.44
CA VAL A 74 -3.65 -8.98 1.20
C VAL A 74 -4.19 -9.33 -0.18
N ILE A 75 -3.35 -9.96 -0.99
CA ILE A 75 -3.68 -10.34 -2.37
C ILE A 75 -3.69 -11.86 -2.45
N GLU A 76 -4.81 -12.42 -2.90
CA GLU A 76 -4.96 -13.83 -3.23
C GLU A 76 -5.17 -13.97 -4.74
N ALA A 77 -4.17 -14.56 -5.40
CA ALA A 77 -4.24 -14.90 -6.81
C ALA A 77 -4.75 -16.33 -6.98
N HIS A 78 -5.71 -16.44 -7.89
CA HIS A 78 -6.44 -17.64 -8.20
C HIS A 78 -6.17 -18.03 -9.65
N SER A 79 -6.14 -19.33 -9.96
CA SER A 79 -6.13 -19.75 -11.36
C SER A 79 -7.40 -19.21 -12.04
N LYS A 80 -7.27 -18.87 -13.35
CA LYS A 80 -8.22 -18.06 -14.15
C LYS A 80 -9.69 -18.54 -14.14
N GLN A 81 -10.00 -19.70 -13.56
CA GLN A 81 -11.32 -20.32 -13.53
C GLN A 81 -12.04 -20.23 -12.18
N SER A 82 -11.46 -19.67 -11.12
CA SER A 82 -12.00 -19.89 -9.76
C SER A 82 -12.64 -18.71 -9.03
N VAL A 83 -12.47 -17.46 -9.46
CA VAL A 83 -13.09 -16.29 -8.76
C VAL A 83 -14.04 -15.54 -9.67
N PRO A 84 -15.34 -15.45 -9.32
CA PRO A 84 -16.28 -14.61 -10.04
C PRO A 84 -15.86 -13.15 -9.98
N ARG A 85 -15.96 -12.46 -11.13
CA ARG A 85 -15.73 -11.02 -11.24
C ARG A 85 -16.50 -10.20 -10.18
N ALA A 86 -17.75 -10.57 -9.91
CA ALA A 86 -18.59 -9.91 -8.91
C ALA A 86 -17.96 -9.97 -7.50
N THR A 87 -17.34 -11.09 -7.15
CA THR A 87 -16.61 -11.25 -5.88
C THR A 87 -15.42 -10.29 -5.80
N THR A 88 -14.64 -10.17 -6.89
CA THR A 88 -13.51 -9.23 -6.95
C THR A 88 -13.99 -7.78 -6.87
N SER A 89 -15.07 -7.42 -7.57
CA SER A 89 -15.65 -6.06 -7.50
C SER A 89 -16.13 -5.74 -6.09
N GLN A 90 -16.80 -6.68 -5.43
CA GLN A 90 -17.27 -6.50 -4.05
C GLN A 90 -16.11 -6.36 -3.06
N ALA A 91 -15.05 -7.18 -3.20
CA ALA A 91 -13.87 -7.08 -2.36
C ALA A 91 -13.16 -5.71 -2.52
N LEU A 92 -13.04 -5.22 -3.75
CA LEU A 92 -12.49 -3.88 -4.02
C LEU A 92 -13.36 -2.79 -3.40
N ALA A 93 -14.69 -2.85 -3.58
CA ALA A 93 -15.61 -1.88 -3.00
C ALA A 93 -15.52 -1.85 -1.46
N GLN A 94 -15.40 -3.02 -0.82
CA GLN A 94 -15.20 -3.12 0.63
C GLN A 94 -13.87 -2.53 1.08
N ALA A 95 -12.78 -2.79 0.34
CA ALA A 95 -11.46 -2.22 0.64
C ALA A 95 -11.49 -0.69 0.57
N LEU A 96 -12.06 -0.11 -0.50
CA LEU A 96 -12.22 1.33 -0.64
C LEU A 96 -13.11 1.93 0.44
N HIS A 97 -14.23 1.27 0.77
CA HIS A 97 -15.11 1.72 1.86
C HIS A 97 -14.37 1.76 3.20
N ARG A 98 -13.54 0.75 3.51
CA ARG A 98 -12.72 0.73 4.73
C ARG A 98 -11.73 1.90 4.77
N ILE A 99 -11.05 2.19 3.65
CA ILE A 99 -10.14 3.33 3.55
C ILE A 99 -10.91 4.62 3.86
N ILE A 100 -12.03 4.87 3.18
CA ILE A 100 -12.82 6.10 3.36
C ILE A 100 -13.34 6.24 4.78
N VAL A 101 -13.90 5.17 5.36
CA VAL A 101 -14.43 5.19 6.73
C VAL A 101 -13.32 5.47 7.74
N HIS A 102 -12.15 4.85 7.58
CA HIS A 102 -11.03 5.06 8.48
C HIS A 102 -10.49 6.50 8.39
N THR A 103 -10.16 6.98 7.18
CA THR A 103 -9.56 8.30 6.97
C THR A 103 -10.50 9.45 7.31
N SER A 104 -11.82 9.24 7.23
CA SER A 104 -12.83 10.23 7.66
C SER A 104 -13.19 10.16 9.15
N SER A 105 -12.79 9.09 9.86
CA SER A 105 -13.10 8.91 11.28
C SER A 105 -12.36 9.92 12.17
N ALA A 106 -12.88 10.15 13.39
CA ALA A 106 -12.18 10.98 14.37
C ALA A 106 -10.78 10.41 14.69
N HIS A 107 -10.72 9.09 14.92
CA HIS A 107 -9.47 8.39 15.23
C HIS A 107 -8.44 8.48 14.09
N GLY A 108 -8.86 8.19 12.85
CA GLY A 108 -7.96 8.25 11.69
C GLY A 108 -7.40 9.65 11.44
N ARG A 109 -8.15 10.71 11.79
CA ARG A 109 -7.65 12.09 11.73
C ARG A 109 -6.74 12.48 12.88
N GLU A 110 -6.95 11.91 14.07
CA GLU A 110 -6.17 12.23 15.28
C GLU A 110 -4.75 11.65 15.23
N ILE A 111 -4.56 10.51 14.55
CA ILE A 111 -3.25 9.86 14.45
C ILE A 111 -2.32 10.54 13.42
N VAL A 112 -2.83 11.45 12.59
CA VAL A 112 -2.03 12.13 11.55
C VAL A 112 -1.03 13.10 12.22
N PRO A 113 0.28 12.94 11.99
CA PRO A 113 1.28 13.82 12.59
C PRO A 113 1.18 15.27 12.10
N ALA A 114 1.75 16.20 12.87
CA ALA A 114 1.84 17.58 12.43
C ALA A 114 2.74 17.70 11.18
N ILE A 115 2.30 18.47 10.18
CA ILE A 115 3.11 18.77 8.99
C ILE A 115 4.23 19.72 9.39
N ARG A 116 5.47 19.21 9.42
CA ARG A 116 6.67 19.95 9.83
C ARG A 116 7.51 20.46 8.66
N THR A 117 7.33 19.86 7.49
CA THR A 117 8.11 20.16 6.28
C THR A 117 7.15 20.53 5.15
N VAL A 118 7.40 21.67 4.52
CA VAL A 118 6.72 22.03 3.27
C VAL A 118 7.53 21.42 2.14
N THR A 119 6.98 20.39 1.50
CA THR A 119 7.59 19.74 0.33
C THR A 119 6.87 20.20 -0.94
N ASN A 120 7.59 20.26 -2.06
CA ASN A 120 6.97 20.41 -3.38
C ASN A 120 6.45 19.06 -3.92
N SER A 121 6.18 18.10 -3.03
CA SER A 121 5.68 16.77 -3.37
C SER A 121 4.19 16.66 -3.07
N LEU A 122 3.55 15.69 -3.71
CA LEU A 122 2.13 15.37 -3.54
C LEU A 122 1.71 15.14 -2.07
N SER A 123 2.58 14.51 -1.28
CA SER A 123 2.37 14.24 0.14
C SER A 123 3.35 15.05 0.99
N PRO A 124 2.90 15.64 2.12
CA PRO A 124 3.79 16.23 3.14
C PRO A 124 4.49 15.18 4.00
N PHE A 125 4.07 13.91 3.92
CA PHE A 125 4.63 12.78 4.64
C PHE A 125 5.39 11.86 3.68
N PRO A 126 6.61 11.42 4.02
CA PRO A 126 7.27 10.32 3.31
C PRO A 126 6.37 9.07 3.27
N TYR A 127 6.44 8.32 2.18
CA TYR A 127 5.73 7.06 2.05
C TYR A 127 6.58 6.02 1.31
N SER A 128 6.33 4.75 1.59
CA SER A 128 6.93 3.63 0.89
C SER A 128 5.89 2.59 0.50
N ILE A 129 6.14 1.93 -0.63
CA ILE A 129 5.33 0.81 -1.13
C ILE A 129 6.21 -0.42 -1.13
N LYS A 130 5.77 -1.46 -0.44
CA LYS A 130 6.50 -2.72 -0.30
C LYS A 130 5.63 -3.89 -0.70
N GLY A 131 6.24 -4.94 -1.25
CA GLY A 131 5.58 -6.19 -1.60
C GLY A 131 6.20 -7.35 -0.85
N LYS A 132 5.40 -8.29 -0.36
CA LYS A 132 5.85 -9.49 0.32
C LYS A 132 5.14 -10.72 -0.21
N VAL A 133 5.91 -11.74 -0.59
CA VAL A 133 5.38 -13.07 -0.97
C VAL A 133 6.21 -14.12 -0.25
N GLY A 134 5.56 -14.88 0.63
CA GLY A 134 6.28 -15.81 1.52
C GLY A 134 7.31 -15.07 2.38
N GLY A 135 8.58 -15.42 2.22
CA GLY A 135 9.71 -14.82 2.94
C GLY A 135 10.45 -13.71 2.19
N THR A 136 10.07 -13.42 0.93
CA THR A 136 10.76 -12.44 0.09
C THR A 136 10.01 -11.10 0.10
N GLU A 137 10.75 -10.01 0.25
CA GLU A 137 10.25 -8.63 0.25
C GLU A 137 10.88 -7.83 -0.89
N ILE A 138 10.11 -6.92 -1.48
CA ILE A 138 10.49 -6.03 -2.58
C ILE A 138 10.02 -4.60 -2.34
#